data_AF-A0A7C5PE54-F1
#
_entry.id   AF-A0A7C5PE54-F1
#
_cell.length_a   1.000
_cell.length_b   1.000
_cell.length_c   1.000
_cell.angle_alpha   90.00
_cell.angle_beta   90.00
_cell.angle_gamma   90.00
#
_symmetry.space_group_name_H-M   'P 1'
#
loop_
_entity.id
_entity.type
_entity.pdbx_description
1 polymer ?
#
loop_
_entity_poly.entity_id
_entity_poly.type
_entity_poly.pdbx_seq_one_letter_code
_entity_poly.pdbx_strand_id
1 'polypeptide(L)'
;MRTLKTQIILALGLLTALLAIAVLYALQVVEQQRQDDRLLRLGGELRVLQQGMGMQAMHYKQNAPRDYPTYYRDIRLYYQDLEHARRRLGAILRAFAEGHLPPSLQSHHAAADFELPPATARLARTLYRDWQAFDATLAEKLGDPKEPRLEWASEWILERHQALSDRVAAFLESLEHELEAHTERALLTGKAMLLAGVGLMLAVLAWFYARVLAPLQLAVRGFRRVAAGDFSHRVPVPGDNEIGWLVATLNLATGRLD
;
A
#
# COMPACT_ATOMS: atom_id res chain seq x y z
N MET A 1 -15.33 24.06 -36.71
CA MET A 1 -14.57 25.17 -36.11
C MET A 1 -14.05 24.74 -34.75
N ARG A 2 -12.73 24.62 -34.56
CA ARG A 2 -12.12 24.30 -33.25
C ARG A 2 -11.68 25.61 -32.60
N THR A 3 -12.45 26.09 -31.63
CA THR A 3 -12.14 27.34 -30.92
C THR A 3 -10.94 27.13 -30.00
N LEU A 4 -10.08 28.14 -29.86
CA LEU A 4 -8.93 28.14 -28.95
C LEU A 4 -9.39 27.87 -27.51
N LYS A 5 -10.57 28.40 -27.14
CA LYS A 5 -11.22 28.14 -25.84
C LYS A 5 -11.44 26.65 -25.59
N THR A 6 -12.02 25.93 -26.56
CA THR A 6 -12.25 24.48 -26.42
C THR A 6 -10.95 23.70 -26.29
N GLN A 7 -9.89 24.11 -27.00
CA GLN A 7 -8.57 23.47 -26.91
C GLN A 7 -7.92 23.69 -25.54
N ILE A 8 -7.99 24.91 -25.00
CA ILE A 8 -7.47 25.24 -23.66
C ILE A 8 -8.25 24.46 -22.59
N ILE A 9 -9.58 24.46 -22.65
CA ILE A 9 -10.43 23.71 -21.69
C ILE A 9 -10.10 22.22 -21.74
N LEU A 10 -9.92 21.66 -22.94
CA LEU A 10 -9.58 20.25 -23.11
C LEU A 10 -8.18 19.92 -22.56
N ALA A 11 -7.19 20.78 -22.80
CA ALA A 11 -5.84 20.62 -22.26
C ALA A 11 -5.83 20.70 -20.72
N LEU A 12 -6.56 21.67 -20.15
CA LEU A 12 -6.69 21.82 -18.70
C LEU A 12 -7.42 20.60 -18.10
N GLY A 13 -8.51 20.15 -18.74
CA GLY A 13 -9.26 18.98 -18.32
C GLY A 13 -8.43 17.70 -18.32
N LEU A 14 -7.57 17.51 -19.32
CA LEU A 14 -6.61 16.40 -19.37
C LEU A 14 -5.62 16.43 -18.21
N LEU A 15 -5.05 17.60 -17.90
CA LEU A 15 -4.15 17.78 -16.75
C LEU A 15 -4.87 17.50 -15.43
N THR A 16 -6.08 18.03 -15.25
CA THR A 16 -6.88 17.80 -14.04
C THR A 16 -7.25 16.33 -13.88
N ALA A 17 -7.65 15.65 -14.97
CA ALA A 17 -7.97 14.22 -14.94
C ALA A 17 -6.74 13.38 -14.56
N LEU A 18 -5.58 13.69 -15.15
CA LEU A 18 -4.34 12.99 -14.83
C LEU A 18 -3.92 13.20 -13.36
N LEU A 19 -4.06 14.43 -12.84
CA LEU A 19 -3.80 14.72 -11.44
C LEU A 19 -4.76 13.96 -10.52
N ALA A 20 -6.05 13.93 -10.85
CA ALA A 20 -7.05 13.19 -10.06
C ALA A 20 -6.75 11.70 -10.02
N ILE A 21 -6.38 11.09 -11.16
CA ILE A 21 -5.96 9.70 -11.25
C ILE A 21 -4.71 9.44 -10.40
N ALA A 22 -3.71 10.32 -10.45
CA ALA A 22 -2.49 10.18 -9.66
C ALA A 22 -2.77 10.27 -8.15
N VAL A 23 -3.66 11.18 -7.72
CA VAL A 23 -4.08 11.31 -6.31
C VAL A 23 -4.85 10.07 -5.85
N LEU A 24 -5.81 9.59 -6.64
CA LEU A 24 -6.56 8.37 -6.33
C LEU A 24 -5.62 7.16 -6.20
N TYR A 25 -4.68 7.03 -7.13
CA TYR A 25 -3.66 5.99 -7.08
C TYR A 25 -2.79 6.09 -5.81
N ALA A 26 -2.34 7.30 -5.46
CA ALA A 26 -1.55 7.51 -4.24
C ALA A 26 -2.33 7.14 -2.97
N LEU A 27 -3.62 7.50 -2.89
CA LEU A 27 -4.47 7.12 -1.76
C LEU A 27 -4.64 5.60 -1.67
N GLN A 28 -4.82 4.92 -2.80
CA GLN A 28 -4.92 3.46 -2.84
C GLN A 28 -3.62 2.79 -2.38
N VAL A 29 -2.46 3.28 -2.84
CA VAL A 29 -1.14 2.77 -2.39
C VAL A 29 -0.94 2.96 -0.90
N VAL A 30 -1.33 4.11 -0.33
CA VAL A 30 -1.21 4.37 1.10
C VAL A 30 -2.08 3.41 1.92
N GLU A 31 -3.31 3.13 1.48
CA GLU A 31 -4.17 2.18 2.20
C GLU A 31 -3.61 0.76 2.12
N GLN A 32 -3.07 0.36 0.96
CA GLN A 32 -2.42 -0.94 0.79
C GLN A 32 -1.17 -1.08 1.67
N GLN A 33 -0.30 -0.05 1.72
CA GLN A 33 0.87 -0.03 2.62
C GLN A 33 0.47 -0.18 4.10
N ARG A 34 -0.62 0.45 4.53
CA ARG A 34 -1.11 0.30 5.90
C ARG A 34 -1.59 -1.11 6.20
N GLN A 35 -2.09 -1.85 5.21
CA GLN A 35 -2.44 -3.26 5.38
C GLN A 35 -1.17 -4.10 5.47
N ASP A 36 -0.21 -3.87 4.57
CA ASP A 36 1.09 -4.54 4.52
C ASP A 36 1.87 -4.43 5.84
N ASP A 37 1.95 -3.21 6.41
CA ASP A 37 2.59 -2.97 7.72
C ASP A 37 1.93 -3.76 8.85
N ARG A 38 0.60 -3.91 8.82
CA ARG A 38 -0.14 -4.71 9.81
C ARG A 38 0.21 -6.18 9.68
N LEU A 39 0.28 -6.71 8.46
CA LEU A 39 0.65 -8.10 8.20
C LEU A 39 2.09 -8.38 8.65
N LEU A 40 3.03 -7.49 8.36
CA LEU A 40 4.42 -7.59 8.84
C LEU A 40 4.50 -7.58 10.36
N ARG A 41 3.77 -6.67 11.02
CA ARG A 41 3.73 -6.62 12.48
C ARG A 41 3.19 -7.92 13.08
N LEU A 42 2.11 -8.47 12.53
CA LEU A 42 1.55 -9.75 12.99
C LEU A 42 2.49 -10.92 12.69
N GLY A 43 3.21 -10.90 11.57
CA GLY A 43 4.25 -11.87 11.25
C GLY A 43 5.42 -11.81 12.23
N GLY A 44 5.85 -10.61 12.62
CA GLY A 44 6.85 -10.40 13.66
C GLY A 44 6.37 -10.89 15.04
N GLU A 45 5.12 -10.59 15.40
CA GLU A 45 4.50 -11.07 16.63
C GLU A 45 4.43 -12.61 16.67
N LEU A 46 4.05 -13.23 15.56
CA LEU A 46 4.04 -14.69 15.39
C LEU A 46 5.42 -15.31 15.66
N ARG A 47 6.48 -14.72 15.09
CA ARG A 47 7.87 -15.17 15.30
C ARG A 47 8.27 -15.08 16.77
N VAL A 48 7.98 -13.95 17.42
CA VAL A 48 8.30 -13.72 18.84
C VAL A 48 7.55 -14.69 19.75
N LEU A 49 6.25 -14.90 19.52
CA LEU A 49 5.44 -15.83 20.31
C LEU A 49 5.94 -17.27 20.17
N GLN A 50 6.24 -17.70 18.94
CA GLN A 50 6.74 -19.05 18.69
C GLN A 50 8.09 -19.30 19.38
N GLN A 51 9.03 -18.35 19.26
CA GLN A 51 10.34 -18.45 19.93
C GLN A 51 10.20 -18.39 21.46
N GLY A 52 9.34 -17.50 21.95
CA GLY A 52 9.05 -17.33 23.38
C GLY A 52 8.54 -18.63 24.01
N MET A 53 7.59 -19.32 23.37
CA MET A 53 7.07 -20.60 23.87
C MET A 53 8.18 -21.66 24.03
N GLY A 54 9.09 -21.75 23.06
CA GLY A 54 10.23 -22.68 23.12
C GLY A 54 11.19 -22.35 24.27
N MET A 55 11.57 -21.08 24.40
CA MET A 55 12.46 -20.61 25.47
C MET A 55 11.84 -20.78 26.87
N GLN A 56 10.56 -20.46 27.02
CA GLN A 56 9.85 -20.63 28.29
C GLN A 56 9.72 -22.11 28.67
N ALA A 57 9.42 -23.00 27.71
CA ALA A 57 9.38 -24.44 27.94
C ALA A 57 10.76 -25.00 28.34
N MET A 58 11.83 -24.51 27.72
CA MET A 58 13.21 -24.89 28.08
C MET A 58 13.53 -24.47 29.52
N HIS A 59 13.22 -23.22 29.87
CA HIS A 59 13.45 -22.69 31.22
C HIS A 59 12.62 -23.43 32.28
N TYR A 60 11.36 -23.75 31.96
CA TYR A 60 10.51 -24.54 32.85
C TYR A 60 11.08 -25.94 33.08
N LYS A 61 11.49 -26.65 32.02
CA LYS A 61 12.05 -28.02 32.14
C LYS A 61 13.33 -28.05 32.98
N GLN A 62 14.15 -27.00 32.92
CA GLN A 62 15.37 -26.88 33.74
C GLN A 62 15.09 -26.60 35.23
N ASN A 63 13.97 -25.93 35.54
CA ASN A 63 13.65 -25.46 36.89
C ASN A 63 12.33 -26.03 37.42
N ALA A 64 11.95 -27.22 36.97
CA ALA A 64 10.64 -27.79 37.25
C ALA A 64 10.42 -27.94 38.78
N PRO A 65 9.25 -27.53 39.29
CA PRO A 65 8.94 -27.52 40.72
C PRO A 65 9.01 -28.93 41.29
N ARG A 66 9.61 -29.05 42.48
CA ARG A 66 9.67 -30.31 43.23
C ARG A 66 8.75 -30.32 44.46
N ASP A 67 8.08 -29.20 44.71
CA ASP A 67 7.13 -29.03 45.80
C ASP A 67 5.81 -28.38 45.32
N TYR A 68 4.77 -28.51 46.14
CA TYR A 68 3.44 -27.95 45.84
C TYR A 68 3.43 -26.41 45.75
N PRO A 69 4.07 -25.64 46.66
CA PRO A 69 4.05 -24.18 46.60
C PRO A 69 4.62 -23.61 45.29
N THR A 70 5.74 -24.16 44.82
CA THR A 70 6.40 -23.73 43.57
C THR A 70 5.54 -24.12 42.36
N TYR A 71 4.88 -25.28 42.38
CA TYR A 71 3.94 -25.69 41.34
C TYR A 71 2.76 -24.71 41.20
N TYR A 72 2.11 -24.32 42.30
CA TYR A 72 1.00 -23.34 42.26
C TYR A 72 1.44 -21.92 41.87
N ARG A 73 2.71 -21.57 42.10
CA ARG A 73 3.29 -20.32 41.54
C ARG A 73 3.38 -20.43 40.01
N ASP A 74 3.89 -21.54 39.50
CA ASP A 74 4.10 -21.72 38.06
C ASP A 74 2.77 -21.85 37.30
N ILE A 75 1.70 -22.38 37.92
CA ILE A 75 0.34 -22.30 37.37
C ILE A 75 -0.11 -20.84 37.19
N ARG A 76 0.22 -19.94 38.13
CA ARG A 76 -0.21 -18.54 38.06
C ARG A 76 0.62 -17.70 37.09
N LEU A 77 1.81 -18.16 36.71
CA LEU A 77 2.72 -17.42 35.83
C LEU A 77 2.89 -18.15 34.50
N TYR A 78 3.68 -19.23 34.49
CA TYR A 78 4.04 -19.96 33.27
C TYR A 78 2.82 -20.51 32.52
N TYR A 79 1.87 -21.15 33.22
CA TYR A 79 0.69 -21.69 32.55
C TYR A 79 -0.19 -20.59 31.93
N GLN A 80 -0.37 -19.47 32.62
CA GLN A 80 -1.13 -18.34 32.10
C GLN A 80 -0.46 -17.76 30.86
N ASP A 81 0.84 -17.53 30.91
CA ASP A 81 1.63 -17.02 29.78
C ASP A 81 1.57 -17.96 28.57
N LEU A 82 1.71 -19.27 28.80
CA LEU A 82 1.61 -20.29 27.76
C LEU A 82 0.22 -20.27 27.10
N GLU A 83 -0.85 -20.20 27.89
CA GLU A 83 -2.22 -20.14 27.39
C GLU A 83 -2.50 -18.84 26.62
N HIS A 84 -1.95 -17.71 27.07
CA HIS A 84 -2.02 -16.45 26.32
C HIS A 84 -1.28 -16.55 24.99
N ALA A 85 -0.05 -17.09 24.98
CA ALA A 85 0.73 -17.28 23.77
C ALA A 85 0.04 -18.23 22.78
N ARG A 86 -0.47 -19.39 23.25
CA ARG A 86 -1.22 -20.34 22.43
C ARG A 86 -2.42 -19.70 21.74
N ARG A 87 -3.27 -19.02 22.51
CA ARG A 87 -4.48 -18.37 21.98
C ARG A 87 -4.11 -17.27 20.97
N ARG A 88 -3.10 -16.45 21.29
CA ARG A 88 -2.68 -15.36 20.42
C ARG A 88 -2.07 -15.87 19.11
N LEU A 89 -1.18 -16.86 19.20
CA LEU A 89 -0.56 -17.50 18.04
C LEU A 89 -1.63 -18.16 17.16
N GLY A 90 -2.56 -18.91 17.74
CA GLY A 90 -3.67 -19.53 17.02
C GLY A 90 -4.60 -18.52 16.33
N ALA A 91 -4.88 -17.37 16.97
CA ALA A 91 -5.66 -16.30 16.37
C ALA A 91 -4.96 -15.68 15.15
N ILE A 92 -3.66 -15.39 15.27
CA ILE A 92 -2.85 -14.84 14.17
C ILE A 92 -2.78 -15.82 12.99
N LEU A 93 -2.47 -17.10 13.25
CA LEU A 93 -2.41 -18.11 12.19
C LEU A 93 -3.75 -18.34 11.51
N ARG A 94 -4.86 -18.31 12.27
CA ARG A 94 -6.20 -18.37 11.69
C ARG A 94 -6.44 -17.19 10.76
N ALA A 95 -6.11 -15.98 11.19
CA ALA A 95 -6.30 -14.78 10.39
C ALA A 95 -5.54 -14.86 9.05
N PHE A 96 -4.28 -15.33 9.07
CA PHE A 96 -3.51 -15.59 7.85
C PHE A 96 -4.07 -16.71 6.97
N ALA A 97 -4.59 -17.80 7.55
CA ALA A 97 -5.15 -18.90 6.78
C ALA A 97 -6.49 -18.54 6.09
N GLU A 98 -7.30 -17.72 6.76
CA GLU A 98 -8.63 -17.29 6.31
C GLU A 98 -8.60 -16.01 5.48
N GLY A 99 -7.54 -15.20 5.57
CA GLY A 99 -7.46 -13.90 4.89
C GLY A 99 -8.32 -12.82 5.58
N HIS A 100 -8.57 -12.99 6.88
CA HIS A 100 -9.48 -12.14 7.64
C HIS A 100 -8.86 -11.72 8.98
N LEU A 101 -8.77 -10.41 9.22
CA LEU A 101 -8.26 -9.86 10.47
C LEU A 101 -9.43 -9.55 11.42
N PRO A 102 -9.63 -10.35 12.48
CA PRO A 102 -10.65 -10.06 13.47
C PRO A 102 -10.30 -8.79 14.26
N PRO A 103 -11.30 -8.10 14.84
CA PRO A 103 -11.08 -6.89 15.64
C PRO A 103 -10.13 -7.09 16.83
N SER A 104 -10.01 -8.30 17.38
CA SER A 104 -9.10 -8.62 18.49
C SER A 104 -7.61 -8.58 18.14
N LEU A 105 -7.27 -8.67 16.85
CA LEU A 105 -5.91 -8.52 16.35
C LEU A 105 -5.61 -7.08 15.89
N GLN A 106 -6.60 -6.20 15.93
CA GLN A 106 -6.51 -4.83 15.42
C GLN A 106 -6.77 -3.81 16.55
N SER A 107 -6.20 -2.62 16.42
CA SER A 107 -6.55 -1.48 17.28
C SER A 107 -7.91 -0.87 16.92
N HIS A 108 -8.41 -1.13 15.71
CA HIS A 108 -9.69 -0.63 15.20
C HIS A 108 -10.80 -1.67 15.33
N HIS A 109 -12.03 -1.20 15.57
CA HIS A 109 -13.19 -2.06 15.85
C HIS A 109 -13.81 -2.72 14.61
N ALA A 110 -13.24 -2.50 13.42
CA ALA A 110 -13.72 -3.09 12.17
C ALA A 110 -12.81 -4.25 11.76
N ALA A 111 -13.43 -5.36 11.34
CA ALA A 111 -12.70 -6.44 10.71
C ALA A 111 -12.19 -6.01 9.34
N ALA A 112 -11.05 -6.55 8.92
CA ALA A 112 -10.43 -6.21 7.64
C ALA A 112 -10.07 -7.48 6.89
N ASP A 113 -10.53 -7.59 5.65
CA ASP A 113 -10.12 -8.66 4.75
C ASP A 113 -8.81 -8.28 4.06
N PHE A 114 -8.00 -9.29 3.77
CA PHE A 114 -6.77 -9.14 3.00
C PHE A 114 -6.56 -10.36 2.12
N GLU A 115 -5.91 -10.14 0.99
CA GLU A 115 -5.62 -11.20 0.03
C GLU A 115 -4.13 -11.51 0.05
N LEU A 116 -3.81 -12.74 0.43
CA LEU A 116 -2.47 -13.28 0.25
C LEU A 116 -2.36 -13.90 -1.15
N PRO A 117 -1.22 -13.75 -1.83
CA PRO A 117 -0.93 -14.49 -3.03
C PRO A 117 -1.07 -16.01 -2.83
N PRO A 118 -1.42 -16.78 -3.87
CA PRO A 118 -1.77 -18.19 -3.73
C PRO A 118 -0.67 -19.06 -3.10
N ALA A 119 0.61 -18.71 -3.29
CA ALA A 119 1.73 -19.41 -2.67
C ALA A 119 1.77 -19.21 -1.15
N THR A 120 1.84 -17.95 -0.69
CA THR A 120 1.83 -17.61 0.74
C THR A 120 0.54 -18.04 1.44
N ALA A 121 -0.61 -17.92 0.78
CA ALA A 121 -1.89 -18.41 1.32
C ALA A 121 -1.88 -19.93 1.58
N ARG A 122 -1.22 -20.73 0.73
CA ARG A 122 -1.07 -22.18 0.95
C ARG A 122 -0.15 -22.46 2.15
N LEU A 123 0.94 -21.72 2.29
CA LEU A 123 1.84 -21.84 3.44
C LEU A 123 1.11 -21.49 4.74
N ALA A 124 0.36 -20.39 4.77
CA ALA A 124 -0.46 -19.98 5.91
C ALA A 124 -1.47 -21.06 6.32
N ARG A 125 -2.22 -21.62 5.36
CA ARG A 125 -3.21 -22.68 5.62
C ARG A 125 -2.56 -23.97 6.12
N THR A 126 -1.38 -24.31 5.59
CA THR A 126 -0.63 -25.50 6.02
C THR A 126 -0.13 -25.31 7.45
N LEU A 127 0.52 -24.17 7.71
CA LEU A 127 1.01 -23.79 9.03
C LEU A 127 -0.12 -23.74 10.06
N TYR A 128 -1.30 -23.24 9.70
CA TYR A 128 -2.46 -23.23 10.59
C TYR A 128 -2.95 -24.64 10.93
N ARG A 129 -2.99 -25.56 9.96
CA ARG A 129 -3.32 -26.97 10.23
C ARG A 129 -2.29 -27.66 11.12
N ASP A 130 -1.00 -27.40 10.87
CA ASP A 130 0.08 -27.93 11.70
C ASP A 130 -0.02 -27.43 13.14
N TRP A 131 -0.32 -26.13 13.30
CA TRP A 131 -0.58 -25.54 14.59
C TRP A 131 -1.78 -26.17 15.28
N GLN A 132 -2.91 -26.38 14.58
CA GLN A 132 -4.08 -27.03 15.17
C GLN A 132 -3.74 -28.44 15.70
N ALA A 133 -2.98 -29.23 14.95
CA ALA A 133 -2.56 -30.56 15.38
C ALA A 133 -1.59 -30.50 16.58
N PHE A 134 -0.65 -29.56 16.56
CA PHE A 134 0.27 -29.29 17.66
C PHE A 134 -0.48 -28.87 18.93
N ASP A 135 -1.41 -27.93 18.81
CA ASP A 135 -2.18 -27.32 19.89
C ASP A 135 -3.16 -28.31 20.54
N ALA A 136 -3.81 -29.15 19.74
CA ALA A 136 -4.66 -30.23 20.22
C ALA A 136 -3.87 -31.23 21.07
N THR A 137 -2.69 -31.65 20.60
CA THR A 137 -1.81 -32.56 21.35
C THR A 137 -1.29 -31.88 22.62
N LEU A 138 -0.95 -30.59 22.55
CA LEU A 138 -0.50 -29.81 23.71
C LEU A 138 -1.61 -29.69 24.77
N ALA A 139 -2.87 -29.49 24.36
CA ALA A 139 -4.02 -29.49 25.27
C ALA A 139 -4.19 -30.84 25.99
N GLU A 140 -4.06 -31.95 25.25
CA GLU A 140 -4.11 -33.29 25.82
C GLU A 140 -2.98 -33.51 26.85
N LYS A 141 -1.75 -33.09 26.52
CA LYS A 141 -0.60 -33.17 27.43
C LYS A 141 -0.82 -32.36 28.69
N LEU A 142 -1.35 -31.14 28.59
CA LEU A 142 -1.68 -30.30 29.73
C LEU A 142 -2.71 -30.95 30.66
N GLY A 143 -3.74 -31.60 30.13
CA GLY A 143 -4.74 -32.30 30.96
C GLY A 143 -5.69 -31.35 31.68
N ASP A 144 -5.93 -31.57 32.97
CA ASP A 144 -6.88 -30.76 33.76
C ASP A 144 -6.40 -29.31 33.87
N PRO A 145 -7.21 -28.30 33.47
CA PRO A 145 -6.88 -26.89 33.64
C PRO A 145 -6.59 -26.46 35.09
N LYS A 146 -7.11 -27.18 36.09
CA LYS A 146 -6.86 -26.89 37.52
C LYS A 146 -5.53 -27.44 38.01
N GLU A 147 -5.08 -28.55 37.43
CA GLU A 147 -3.83 -29.23 37.77
C GLU A 147 -3.06 -29.60 36.47
N PRO A 148 -2.60 -28.60 35.72
CA PRO A 148 -1.97 -28.84 34.43
C PRO A 148 -0.63 -29.57 34.59
N ARG A 149 -0.38 -30.53 33.69
CA ARG A 149 0.89 -31.28 33.60
C ARG A 149 1.92 -30.49 32.80
N LEU A 150 2.44 -29.44 33.40
CA LEU A 150 3.33 -28.46 32.76
C LEU A 150 4.66 -29.06 32.30
N GLU A 151 5.19 -30.10 32.97
CA GLU A 151 6.41 -30.79 32.53
C GLU A 151 6.20 -31.50 31.18
N TRP A 152 5.08 -32.20 31.01
CA TRP A 152 4.75 -32.92 29.77
C TRP A 152 4.44 -31.96 28.62
N ALA A 153 3.77 -30.84 28.94
CA ALA A 153 3.54 -29.77 28.00
C ALA A 153 4.86 -29.17 27.49
N SER A 154 5.79 -28.89 28.41
CA SER A 154 7.11 -28.33 28.07
C SER A 154 7.94 -29.29 27.23
N GLU A 155 7.91 -30.58 27.53
CA GLU A 155 8.59 -31.60 26.74
C GLU A 155 8.05 -31.66 25.31
N TRP A 156 6.73 -31.70 25.13
CA TRP A 156 6.11 -31.67 23.81
C TRP A 156 6.45 -30.40 23.02
N ILE A 157 6.43 -29.24 23.66
CA ILE A 157 6.83 -27.98 23.03
C ILE A 157 8.28 -28.09 22.53
N LEU A 158 9.20 -28.59 23.36
CA LEU A 158 10.61 -28.71 23.00
C LEU A 158 10.87 -29.72 21.88
N GLU A 159 10.15 -30.84 21.87
CA GLU A 159 10.30 -31.85 20.80
C GLU A 159 9.86 -31.32 19.42
N ARG A 160 8.87 -30.42 19.40
CA ARG A 160 8.26 -29.92 18.16
C ARG A 160 8.63 -28.50 17.79
N HIS A 161 9.32 -27.76 18.67
CA HIS A 161 9.58 -26.32 18.47
C HIS A 161 10.30 -26.05 17.15
N GLN A 162 11.27 -26.89 16.78
CA GLN A 162 12.12 -26.63 15.61
C GLN A 162 11.31 -26.77 14.31
N ALA A 163 10.54 -27.85 14.20
CA ALA A 163 9.69 -28.07 13.03
C ALA A 163 8.64 -26.98 12.84
N LEU A 164 8.06 -26.46 13.94
CA LEU A 164 7.13 -25.33 13.88
C LEU A 164 7.87 -24.03 13.51
N SER A 165 9.05 -23.78 14.10
CA SER A 165 9.90 -22.63 13.81
C SER A 165 10.27 -22.56 12.33
N ASP A 166 10.70 -23.67 11.74
CA ASP A 166 11.12 -23.72 10.33
C ASP A 166 9.94 -23.41 9.39
N ARG A 167 8.74 -23.89 9.73
CA ARG A 167 7.52 -23.59 8.95
C ARG A 167 7.06 -22.14 9.10
N VAL A 168 7.15 -21.58 10.30
CA VAL A 168 6.90 -20.15 10.55
C VAL A 168 7.90 -19.31 9.76
N ALA A 169 9.18 -19.67 9.77
CA ALA A 169 10.22 -18.97 9.03
C ALA A 169 9.95 -18.98 7.51
N ALA A 170 9.65 -20.15 6.94
CA ALA A 170 9.33 -20.28 5.52
C ALA A 170 8.07 -19.48 5.10
N PHE A 171 7.05 -19.45 5.97
CA PHE A 171 5.88 -18.60 5.74
C PHE A 171 6.23 -17.12 5.75
N LEU A 172 6.99 -16.66 6.77
CA LEU A 172 7.36 -15.26 6.90
C LEU A 172 8.29 -14.78 5.80
N GLU A 173 9.22 -15.62 5.34
CA GLU A 173 10.09 -15.32 4.20
C GLU A 173 9.27 -15.12 2.91
N SER A 174 8.29 -16.01 2.67
CA SER A 174 7.36 -15.86 1.54
C SER A 174 6.51 -14.60 1.64
N LEU A 175 6.04 -14.27 2.84
CA LEU A 175 5.27 -13.06 3.11
C LEU A 175 6.10 -11.80 2.86
N GLU A 176 7.29 -11.71 3.46
CA GLU A 176 8.23 -10.59 3.30
C GLU A 176 8.60 -10.37 1.82
N HIS A 177 8.96 -11.44 1.11
CA HIS A 177 9.32 -11.36 -0.32
C HIS A 177 8.18 -10.82 -1.20
N GLU A 178 6.93 -11.21 -0.92
CA GLU A 178 5.78 -10.74 -1.67
C GLU A 178 5.48 -9.26 -1.37
N LEU A 179 5.57 -8.84 -0.11
CA LEU A 179 5.35 -7.46 0.31
C LEU A 179 6.38 -6.49 -0.31
N GLU A 180 7.63 -6.92 -0.39
CA GLU A 180 8.69 -6.17 -1.08
C GLU A 180 8.37 -6.00 -2.57
N ALA A 181 7.99 -7.09 -3.25
CA ALA A 181 7.63 -7.06 -4.67
C ALA A 181 6.42 -6.14 -4.96
N HIS A 182 5.45 -6.08 -4.03
CA HIS A 182 4.33 -5.16 -4.12
C HIS A 182 4.78 -3.69 -4.03
N THR A 183 5.69 -3.38 -3.11
CA THR A 183 6.23 -2.03 -2.92
C THR A 183 7.01 -1.54 -4.14
N GLU A 184 7.85 -2.40 -4.73
CA GLU A 184 8.60 -2.05 -5.94
C GLU A 184 7.70 -1.72 -7.14
N ARG A 185 6.65 -2.53 -7.36
CA ARG A 185 5.67 -2.30 -8.43
C ARG A 185 4.90 -0.99 -8.22
N ALA A 186 4.53 -0.69 -6.97
CA ALA A 186 3.84 0.54 -6.63
C ALA A 186 4.72 1.78 -6.92
N LEU A 187 6.00 1.71 -6.57
CA LEU A 187 6.99 2.75 -6.84
C LEU A 187 7.24 2.96 -8.34
N LEU A 188 7.40 1.88 -9.11
CA LEU A 188 7.59 1.97 -10.57
C LEU A 188 6.40 2.63 -11.26
N THR A 189 5.19 2.23 -10.89
CA THR A 189 3.95 2.79 -11.44
C THR A 189 3.77 4.25 -11.05
N GLY A 190 4.05 4.61 -9.79
CA GLY A 190 4.04 6.00 -9.33
C GLY A 190 5.05 6.88 -10.07
N LYS A 191 6.28 6.38 -10.29
CA LYS A 191 7.30 7.06 -11.11
C LYS A 191 6.84 7.25 -12.56
N ALA A 192 6.23 6.24 -13.17
CA ALA A 192 5.71 6.32 -14.52
C ALA A 192 4.59 7.38 -14.65
N MET A 193 3.65 7.42 -13.69
CA MET A 193 2.61 8.46 -13.64
C MET A 193 3.20 9.87 -13.50
N LEU A 194 4.22 10.04 -12.65
CA LEU A 194 4.89 11.33 -12.48
C LEU A 194 5.55 11.79 -13.78
N LEU A 195 6.32 10.91 -14.43
CA LEU A 195 6.96 11.21 -15.71
C LEU A 195 5.94 11.53 -16.80
N ALA A 196 4.83 10.78 -16.87
CA ALA A 196 3.75 11.05 -17.79
C ALA A 196 3.11 12.43 -17.54
N GLY A 197 2.90 12.79 -16.27
CA GLY A 197 2.36 14.10 -15.90
C GLY A 197 3.30 15.26 -16.27
N VAL A 198 4.59 15.13 -16.00
CA VAL A 198 5.60 16.13 -16.40
C VAL A 198 5.66 16.24 -17.92
N GLY A 199 5.67 15.11 -18.64
CA GLY A 199 5.67 15.10 -20.11
C GLY A 199 4.44 15.78 -20.70
N LEU A 200 3.25 15.50 -20.16
CA LEU A 200 2.01 16.14 -20.58
C LEU A 200 2.03 17.65 -20.30
N MET A 201 2.53 18.07 -19.14
CA MET A 201 2.65 19.48 -18.78
C MET A 201 3.57 20.23 -19.74
N LEU A 202 4.74 19.66 -20.07
CA LEU A 202 5.66 20.23 -21.05
C LEU A 202 5.04 20.30 -22.45
N ALA A 203 4.31 19.27 -22.86
CA ALA A 203 3.61 19.24 -24.15
C ALA A 203 2.54 20.34 -24.23
N VAL A 204 1.73 20.51 -23.17
CA VAL A 204 0.73 21.59 -23.10
C VAL A 204 1.40 22.96 -23.11
N LEU A 205 2.50 23.14 -22.39
CA LEU A 205 3.24 24.40 -22.36
C LEU A 205 3.82 24.76 -23.74
N ALA A 206 4.46 23.79 -24.41
CA ALA A 206 5.01 23.97 -25.75
C ALA A 206 3.91 24.27 -26.77
N TRP A 207 2.79 23.54 -26.70
CA TRP A 207 1.62 23.78 -27.55
C TRP A 207 1.04 25.18 -27.30
N PHE A 208 0.85 25.58 -26.05
CA PHE A 208 0.31 26.88 -25.67
C PHE A 208 1.22 28.03 -26.15
N TYR A 209 2.53 27.87 -25.99
CA TYR A 209 3.50 28.83 -26.50
C TYR A 209 3.39 28.98 -28.03
N ALA A 210 3.42 27.86 -28.75
CA ALA A 210 3.43 27.86 -30.21
C ALA A 210 2.09 28.30 -30.84
N ARG A 211 0.95 27.93 -30.24
CA ARG A 211 -0.39 28.16 -30.81
C ARG A 211 -1.14 29.36 -30.23
N VAL A 212 -0.75 29.85 -29.06
CA VAL A 212 -1.43 30.98 -28.39
C VAL A 212 -0.48 32.17 -28.24
N LEU A 213 0.62 32.00 -27.50
CA LEU A 213 1.44 33.13 -27.08
C LEU A 213 2.22 33.77 -28.23
N ALA A 214 2.88 32.96 -29.07
CA ALA A 214 3.64 33.48 -30.21
C ALA A 214 2.75 34.21 -31.25
N PRO A 215 1.61 33.64 -31.71
CA PRO A 215 0.65 34.35 -32.56
C PRO A 215 0.13 35.65 -31.96
N LEU A 216 -0.17 35.67 -30.65
CA LEU A 216 -0.66 36.86 -29.97
C LEU A 216 0.39 37.97 -29.95
N GLN A 217 1.66 37.63 -29.70
CA GLN A 217 2.76 38.61 -29.74
C GLN A 217 2.94 39.23 -31.13
N LEU A 218 2.79 38.43 -32.19
CA LEU A 218 2.83 38.93 -33.57
C LEU A 218 1.67 39.89 -33.84
N ALA A 219 0.45 39.52 -33.42
CA ALA A 219 -0.73 40.38 -33.54
C ALA A 219 -0.54 41.72 -32.81
N VAL A 220 -0.10 41.70 -31.55
CA VAL A 220 0.15 42.91 -30.74
C VAL A 220 1.20 43.82 -31.37
N ARG A 221 2.31 43.25 -31.89
CA ARG A 221 3.34 44.04 -32.59
C ARG A 221 2.78 44.71 -33.85
N GLY A 222 1.97 43.98 -34.61
CA GLY A 222 1.28 44.52 -35.78
C GLY A 222 0.32 45.66 -35.42
N PHE A 223 -0.47 45.49 -34.37
CA PHE A 223 -1.41 46.52 -33.90
C PHE A 223 -0.71 47.79 -33.44
N ARG A 224 0.45 47.66 -32.78
CA ARG A 224 1.26 48.82 -32.40
C ARG A 224 1.78 49.61 -33.61
N ARG A 225 2.10 48.96 -34.72
CA ARG A 225 2.53 49.65 -35.96
C ARG A 225 1.39 50.41 -36.61
N VAL A 226 0.24 49.77 -36.74
CA VAL A 226 -0.97 50.42 -37.27
C VAL A 226 -1.36 51.62 -36.40
N ALA A 227 -1.34 51.46 -35.07
CA ALA A 227 -1.63 52.54 -34.13
C ALA A 227 -0.60 53.69 -34.20
N ALA A 228 0.63 53.42 -34.66
CA ALA A 228 1.65 54.44 -34.90
C ALA A 228 1.49 55.15 -36.26
N GLY A 229 0.44 54.84 -37.03
CA GLY A 229 0.08 55.52 -38.28
C GLY A 229 0.45 54.76 -39.57
N ASP A 230 1.00 53.54 -39.48
CA ASP A 230 1.32 52.71 -40.64
C ASP A 230 0.11 51.83 -41.02
N PHE A 231 -0.91 52.45 -41.64
CA PHE A 231 -2.17 51.77 -42.01
C PHE A 231 -2.02 50.79 -43.19
N SER A 232 -0.99 50.96 -44.01
CA SER A 232 -0.66 50.07 -45.13
C SER A 232 -0.04 48.74 -44.67
N HIS A 233 0.39 48.62 -43.41
CA HIS A 233 0.92 47.38 -42.85
C HIS A 233 -0.18 46.34 -42.58
N ARG A 234 -0.09 45.18 -43.25
CA ARG A 234 -0.97 44.02 -42.99
C ARG A 234 -0.30 43.02 -42.06
N VAL A 235 -1.00 42.68 -40.99
CA VAL A 235 -0.52 41.69 -40.01
C VAL A 235 -0.82 40.28 -40.53
N PRO A 236 0.15 39.34 -40.51
CA PRO A 236 -0.09 37.96 -40.94
C PRO A 236 -1.20 37.32 -40.10
N VAL A 237 -2.17 36.65 -40.74
CA VAL A 237 -3.27 35.94 -40.04
C VAL A 237 -2.76 34.55 -39.62
N PRO A 238 -2.52 34.29 -38.32
CA PRO A 238 -1.79 33.10 -37.88
C PRO A 238 -2.63 31.80 -37.83
N GLY A 239 -3.90 31.83 -38.28
CA GLY A 239 -4.75 30.66 -38.38
C GLY A 239 -6.24 30.98 -38.31
N ASP A 240 -7.10 29.95 -38.37
CA ASP A 240 -8.55 30.07 -38.31
C ASP A 240 -9.07 29.86 -36.87
N ASN A 241 -8.69 30.77 -35.98
CA ASN A 241 -9.07 30.80 -34.57
C ASN A 241 -9.35 32.23 -34.10
N GLU A 242 -9.73 32.43 -32.84
CA GLU A 242 -10.10 33.72 -32.27
C GLU A 242 -9.02 34.81 -32.47
N ILE A 243 -7.73 34.46 -32.41
CA ILE A 243 -6.61 35.40 -32.67
C ILE A 243 -6.58 35.77 -34.16
N GLY A 244 -6.70 34.79 -35.05
CA GLY A 244 -6.73 35.04 -36.49
C GLY A 244 -7.94 35.84 -36.95
N TRP A 245 -9.10 35.61 -36.35
CA TRP A 245 -10.31 36.38 -36.62
C TRP A 245 -10.16 37.84 -36.20
N LEU A 246 -9.53 38.09 -35.05
CA LEU A 246 -9.25 39.43 -34.56
C LEU A 246 -8.25 40.18 -35.48
N VAL A 247 -7.19 39.50 -35.93
CA VAL A 247 -6.24 40.06 -36.91
C VAL A 247 -6.89 40.31 -38.27
N ALA A 248 -7.69 39.37 -38.78
CA ALA A 248 -8.37 39.50 -40.06
C ALA A 248 -9.37 40.66 -40.07
N THR A 249 -10.12 40.82 -38.98
CA THR A 249 -11.07 41.93 -38.81
C THR A 249 -10.35 43.28 -38.80
N LEU A 250 -9.19 43.38 -38.13
CA LEU A 250 -8.41 44.61 -38.15
C LEU A 250 -7.89 44.94 -39.56
N ASN A 251 -7.27 43.98 -40.24
CA ASN A 251 -6.75 44.19 -41.60
C ASN A 251 -7.85 44.63 -42.58
N LEU A 252 -9.09 44.15 -42.38
CA LEU A 252 -10.28 44.57 -43.14
C LEU A 252 -10.68 46.02 -42.82
N ALA A 253 -10.56 46.45 -41.56
CA ALA A 253 -10.89 47.80 -41.14
C ALA A 253 -9.85 48.82 -41.61
N THR A 254 -8.56 48.51 -41.50
CA THR A 254 -7.47 49.41 -41.95
C THR A 254 -7.39 49.52 -43.46
N GLY A 255 -7.67 48.43 -44.19
CA GLY A 255 -7.73 48.47 -45.66
C GLY A 255 -8.89 49.29 -46.24
N ARG A 256 -9.79 49.84 -45.40
CA ARG A 256 -10.82 50.82 -45.80
C ARG A 256 -10.41 52.27 -45.51
N LEU A 257 -9.29 52.49 -44.82
CA LEU A 257 -8.78 53.79 -44.40
C LEU A 257 -7.64 54.30 -45.30
N ASP A 258 -7.04 53.40 -46.10
CA ASP A 258 -6.18 53.74 -47.26
C ASP A 258 -7.05 54.06 -48.48
#